data_AF-A0A259TW35-F1
#
_entry.id   AF-A0A259TW35-F1
#
_cell.length_a   1.000
_cell.length_b   1.000
_cell.length_c   1.000
_cell.angle_alpha   90.00
_cell.angle_beta   90.00
_cell.angle_gamma   90.00
#
_symmetry.space_group_name_H-M   'P 1'
#
loop_
_entity.id
_entity.type
_entity.pdbx_description
1 polymer ?
#
loop_
_entity_poly.entity_id
_entity_poly.type
_entity_poly.pdbx_seq_one_letter_code
_entity_poly.pdbx_strand_id
1 'polypeptide(L)'
;MANIPVEKTESGAAWLPWLLGLLALAAVAFFIFQAIDDPDTVETAEVEAVTPLEPAEPIDAPDATGPLTAAMFLAADDVSQYVGENVTFTGLRVMEVTGDKTFTVSPDGSDQTMLVYLEEEMTPGVQGVEGRYDVNPGQMVELVGTVQMLTADEASAWDVGSSGATGGSPYVRATALDIDGAELDQVEVDDTTIE
;
A
#
# COMPACT_ATOMS: atom_id res chain seq x y z
N MET A 1 -26.18 -13.01 -74.64
CA MET A 1 -25.29 -11.91 -74.20
C MET A 1 -25.83 -11.44 -72.87
N ALA A 2 -25.19 -11.82 -71.77
CA ALA A 2 -25.66 -11.52 -70.41
C ALA A 2 -24.94 -10.27 -69.89
N ASN A 3 -25.71 -9.30 -69.43
CA ASN A 3 -25.23 -8.05 -68.85
C ASN A 3 -25.15 -8.26 -67.33
N ILE A 4 -23.95 -8.28 -66.76
CA ILE A 4 -23.74 -8.45 -65.31
C ILE A 4 -23.61 -7.05 -64.70
N PRO A 5 -24.53 -6.59 -63.85
CA PRO A 5 -24.37 -5.33 -63.16
C PRO A 5 -23.25 -5.48 -62.13
N VAL A 6 -22.15 -4.76 -62.34
CA VAL A 6 -21.11 -4.55 -61.32
C VAL A 6 -21.59 -3.47 -60.36
N GLU A 7 -22.16 -3.88 -59.24
CA GLU A 7 -22.36 -2.97 -58.10
C GLU A 7 -20.99 -2.53 -57.57
N LYS A 8 -20.73 -1.22 -57.59
CA LYS A 8 -19.58 -0.65 -56.90
C LYS A 8 -19.86 -0.71 -55.41
N THR A 9 -19.13 -1.56 -54.70
CA THR A 9 -19.10 -1.54 -53.24
C THR A 9 -18.46 -0.23 -52.78
N GLU A 10 -19.26 0.76 -52.41
CA GLU A 10 -18.82 1.91 -51.63
C GLU A 10 -18.51 1.45 -50.19
N SER A 11 -17.52 0.57 -50.04
CA SER A 11 -17.00 0.09 -48.75
C SER A 11 -15.72 0.85 -48.40
N GLY A 12 -15.78 2.17 -48.46
CA GLY A 12 -14.60 3.03 -48.36
C GLY A 12 -14.75 4.08 -47.27
N ALA A 13 -14.83 3.68 -45.99
CA ALA A 13 -14.45 4.53 -44.84
C ALA A 13 -14.80 3.95 -43.45
N ALA A 14 -15.48 2.81 -43.33
CA ALA A 14 -15.91 2.31 -42.01
C ALA A 14 -14.75 1.94 -41.05
N TRP A 15 -13.54 1.75 -41.56
CA TRP A 15 -12.33 1.43 -40.77
C TRP A 15 -11.55 2.67 -40.31
N LEU A 16 -11.82 3.83 -40.92
CA LEU A 16 -11.12 5.09 -40.68
C LEU A 16 -11.26 5.61 -39.22
N PRO A 17 -12.43 5.51 -38.56
CA PRO A 17 -12.52 5.87 -37.13
C PRO A 17 -11.69 4.94 -36.23
N TRP A 18 -11.55 3.66 -36.59
CA TRP A 18 -10.72 2.71 -35.87
C TRP A 18 -9.23 3.05 -35.96
N LEU A 19 -8.76 3.43 -37.16
CA LEU A 19 -7.38 3.87 -37.33
C LEU A 19 -7.09 5.17 -36.58
N LEU A 20 -8.01 6.14 -36.58
CA LEU A 20 -7.85 7.37 -35.79
C LEU A 20 -7.82 7.08 -34.28
N GLY A 21 -8.64 6.14 -33.80
CA GLY A 21 -8.60 5.69 -32.41
C GLY A 21 -7.27 5.07 -32.01
N LEU A 22 -6.72 4.17 -32.85
CA LEU A 22 -5.40 3.57 -32.61
C LEU A 22 -4.27 4.60 -32.64
N LEU A 23 -4.34 5.58 -33.54
CA LEU A 23 -3.34 6.64 -33.65
C LEU A 23 -3.36 7.57 -32.43
N ALA A 24 -4.55 7.88 -31.90
CA ALA A 24 -4.67 8.63 -30.64
C ALA A 24 -4.09 7.85 -29.45
N LEU A 25 -4.34 6.53 -29.37
CA LEU A 25 -3.83 5.69 -28.30
C LEU A 25 -2.29 5.59 -28.35
N ALA A 26 -1.71 5.45 -29.55
CA ALA A 26 -0.27 5.47 -29.74
C ALA A 26 0.37 6.81 -29.34
N ALA A 27 -0.30 7.94 -29.59
CA ALA A 27 0.17 9.26 -29.17
C ALA A 27 0.18 9.43 -27.63
N VAL A 28 -0.85 8.90 -26.95
CA VAL A 28 -0.90 8.89 -25.48
C VAL A 28 0.21 8.01 -24.90
N ALA A 29 0.41 6.80 -25.44
CA ALA A 29 1.48 5.92 -25.01
C ALA A 29 2.88 6.55 -25.19
N PHE A 30 3.11 7.22 -26.33
CA PHE A 30 4.36 7.94 -26.59
C PHE A 30 4.64 9.05 -25.58
N PHE A 31 3.61 9.83 -25.20
CA PHE A 31 3.76 10.87 -24.19
C PHE A 31 4.07 10.33 -22.80
N ILE A 32 3.48 9.19 -22.42
CA ILE A 32 3.77 8.52 -21.13
C ILE A 32 5.22 8.02 -21.11
N PHE A 33 5.72 7.43 -22.20
CA PHE A 33 7.13 7.00 -22.29
C PHE A 33 8.10 8.18 -22.17
N GLN A 34 7.82 9.32 -22.82
CA GLN A 34 8.66 10.52 -22.71
C GLN A 34 8.70 11.12 -21.29
N ALA A 35 7.66 10.88 -20.47
CA ALA A 35 7.63 11.35 -19.08
C ALA A 35 8.43 10.46 -18.11
N ILE A 36 8.76 9.23 -18.52
CA ILE A 36 9.48 8.25 -17.70
C ILE A 36 10.97 8.16 -18.11
N ASP A 37 11.28 8.53 -19.36
CA ASP A 37 12.63 8.48 -19.94
C ASP A 37 13.40 9.80 -19.77
N ASP A 38 13.23 10.48 -18.63
CA ASP A 38 14.22 11.45 -18.14
C ASP A 38 15.23 10.66 -17.29
N PRO A 39 16.29 10.08 -17.87
CA PRO A 39 17.42 9.66 -17.06
C PRO A 39 18.01 10.93 -16.50
N ASP A 40 17.64 11.26 -15.27
CA ASP A 40 18.31 12.27 -14.46
C ASP A 40 19.80 12.12 -14.71
N THR A 41 20.34 13.13 -15.40
CA THR A 41 21.77 13.22 -15.65
C THR A 41 22.38 13.50 -14.30
N VAL A 42 22.75 12.44 -13.59
CA VAL A 42 23.63 12.53 -12.44
C VAL A 42 24.87 13.27 -12.91
N GLU A 43 24.95 14.53 -12.51
CA GLU A 43 26.13 15.37 -12.67
C GLU A 43 27.23 14.69 -11.87
N THR A 44 28.00 13.83 -12.53
CA THR A 44 29.14 13.15 -11.95
C THR A 44 30.13 14.22 -11.53
N ALA A 45 30.10 14.61 -10.26
CA ALA A 45 31.15 15.41 -9.67
C ALA A 45 32.47 14.67 -9.87
N GLU A 46 33.43 15.34 -10.51
CA GLU A 46 34.77 14.85 -10.73
C GLU A 46 35.42 14.54 -9.38
N VAL A 47 35.55 13.24 -9.07
CA VAL A 47 36.16 12.77 -7.83
C VAL A 47 37.67 12.94 -7.95
N GLU A 48 38.23 13.90 -7.21
CA GLU A 48 39.68 13.98 -7.01
C GLU A 48 40.22 12.65 -6.46
N ALA A 49 41.31 12.16 -7.04
CA ALA A 49 41.90 10.87 -6.74
C ALA A 49 42.30 10.76 -5.26
N VAL A 50 41.52 9.99 -4.49
CA VAL A 50 41.85 9.64 -3.11
C VAL A 50 43.02 8.65 -3.10
N THR A 51 44.02 8.98 -2.29
CA THR A 51 45.21 8.17 -2.01
C THR A 51 44.80 6.77 -1.52
N PRO A 52 45.44 5.67 -1.93
CA PRO A 52 45.07 4.34 -1.46
C PRO A 52 45.18 4.24 0.06
N LEU A 53 44.03 4.21 0.75
CA LEU A 53 43.94 3.83 2.15
C LEU A 53 44.04 2.30 2.25
N GLU A 54 44.63 1.86 3.36
CA GLU A 54 44.82 0.47 3.75
C GLU A 54 43.54 -0.38 3.67
N PRO A 55 43.65 -1.71 3.54
CA PRO A 55 42.50 -2.60 3.39
C PRO A 55 41.48 -2.37 4.51
N ALA A 56 40.27 -1.97 4.13
CA ALA A 56 39.18 -1.76 5.06
C ALA A 56 38.83 -3.08 5.76
N GLU A 57 38.75 -3.02 7.09
CA GLU A 57 38.15 -4.06 7.91
C GLU A 57 36.69 -4.28 7.47
N PRO A 58 36.14 -5.50 7.65
CA PRO A 58 34.75 -5.78 7.30
C PRO A 58 33.83 -4.77 7.98
N ILE A 59 33.01 -4.10 7.17
CA ILE A 59 32.00 -3.16 7.64
C ILE A 59 30.95 -3.99 8.36
N ASP A 60 30.96 -3.97 9.69
CA ASP A 60 29.85 -4.45 10.49
C ASP A 60 28.58 -3.72 10.03
N ALA A 61 27.50 -4.48 9.84
CA ALA A 61 26.18 -3.96 9.53
C ALA A 61 25.84 -2.82 10.51
N PRO A 62 25.18 -1.73 10.07
CA PRO A 62 24.83 -0.66 10.98
C PRO A 62 24.02 -1.25 12.14
N ASP A 63 24.57 -1.14 13.36
CA ASP A 63 23.84 -1.40 14.59
C ASP A 63 22.59 -0.52 14.57
N ALA A 64 21.45 -1.09 14.19
CA ALA A 64 20.15 -0.42 14.17
C ALA A 64 19.68 -0.24 15.62
N THR A 65 20.34 0.65 16.37
CA THR A 65 19.99 0.98 17.76
C THR A 65 18.86 2.02 17.85
N GLY A 66 18.26 2.40 16.71
CA GLY A 66 17.09 3.28 16.64
C GLY A 66 15.76 2.51 16.71
N PRO A 67 14.64 3.19 17.03
CA PRO A 67 13.32 2.56 17.01
C PRO A 67 13.00 2.04 15.60
N LEU A 68 12.41 0.85 15.52
CA LEU A 68 11.93 0.28 14.26
C LEU A 68 10.88 1.21 13.66
N THR A 69 11.07 1.59 12.39
CA THR A 69 10.10 2.40 11.64
C THR A 69 9.34 1.51 10.65
N ALA A 70 8.14 1.94 10.23
CA ALA A 70 7.36 1.16 9.26
C ALA A 70 8.07 1.01 7.91
N ALA A 71 8.79 2.04 7.45
CA ALA A 71 9.58 1.96 6.22
C ALA A 71 10.71 0.94 6.35
N MET A 72 11.39 0.89 7.50
CA MET A 72 12.41 -0.14 7.77
C MET A 72 11.82 -1.54 7.83
N PHE A 73 10.65 -1.69 8.46
CA PHE A 73 9.93 -2.96 8.53
C PHE A 73 9.57 -3.49 7.12
N LEU A 74 9.03 -2.64 6.25
CA LEU A 74 8.65 -3.01 4.89
C LEU A 74 9.85 -3.24 3.95
N ALA A 75 10.96 -2.57 4.20
CA ALA A 75 12.19 -2.71 3.40
C ALA A 75 13.08 -3.88 3.85
N ALA A 76 12.78 -4.53 4.99
CA ALA A 76 13.64 -5.58 5.52
C ALA A 76 13.55 -6.88 4.71
N ASP A 77 14.72 -7.43 4.35
CA ASP A 77 14.83 -8.72 3.66
C ASP A 77 14.31 -9.90 4.51
N ASP A 78 14.46 -9.79 5.84
CA ASP A 78 13.97 -10.77 6.81
C ASP A 78 13.23 -10.06 7.95
N VAL A 79 11.90 -10.01 7.84
CA VAL A 79 11.03 -9.39 8.85
C VAL A 79 10.88 -10.27 10.09
N SER A 80 11.23 -11.56 10.01
CA SER A 80 11.06 -12.50 11.13
C SER A 80 11.93 -12.14 12.34
N GLN A 81 13.02 -11.40 12.13
CA GLN A 81 13.88 -10.89 13.19
C GLN A 81 13.18 -9.88 14.12
N TYR A 82 12.09 -9.24 13.66
CA TYR A 82 11.32 -8.28 14.45
C TYR A 82 10.14 -8.92 15.18
N VAL A 83 9.90 -10.22 15.01
CA VAL A 83 8.77 -10.90 15.65
C VAL A 83 8.90 -10.83 17.17
N GLY A 84 7.84 -10.35 17.82
CA GLY A 84 7.81 -10.09 19.26
C GLY A 84 8.24 -8.67 19.66
N GLU A 85 8.77 -7.87 18.73
CA GLU A 85 9.09 -6.47 19.00
C GLU A 85 7.84 -5.61 19.12
N ASN A 86 7.87 -4.68 20.08
CA ASN A 86 6.85 -3.66 20.21
C ASN A 86 7.16 -2.49 19.29
N VAL A 87 6.15 -2.05 18.56
CA VAL A 87 6.28 -1.02 17.53
C VAL A 87 5.32 0.13 17.77
N THR A 88 5.77 1.31 17.40
CA THR A 88 4.94 2.51 17.25
C THR A 88 5.24 3.06 15.87
N PHE A 89 4.26 3.01 14.97
CA PHE A 89 4.42 3.50 13.62
C PHE A 89 3.47 4.66 13.38
N THR A 90 4.00 5.77 12.91
CA THR A 90 3.29 7.02 12.66
C THR A 90 3.20 7.30 11.17
N GLY A 91 2.18 8.05 10.75
CA GLY A 91 2.08 8.53 9.37
C GLY A 91 1.77 7.42 8.37
N LEU A 92 1.01 6.41 8.78
CA LEU A 92 0.62 5.31 7.93
C LEU A 92 -0.67 5.62 7.19
N ARG A 93 -0.72 5.37 5.89
CA ARG A 93 -1.96 5.45 5.11
C ARG A 93 -2.64 4.09 5.08
N VAL A 94 -3.94 4.05 5.42
CA VAL A 94 -4.79 2.87 5.21
C VAL A 94 -5.00 2.67 3.72
N MET A 95 -4.67 1.50 3.21
CA MET A 95 -4.76 1.17 1.78
C MET A 95 -6.05 0.41 1.47
N GLU A 96 -6.31 -0.65 2.22
CA GLU A 96 -7.49 -1.50 2.06
C GLU A 96 -7.95 -2.02 3.42
N VAL A 97 -9.27 -2.13 3.61
CA VAL A 97 -9.88 -2.83 4.74
C VAL A 97 -10.30 -4.20 4.23
N THR A 98 -9.59 -5.25 4.68
CA THR A 98 -9.71 -6.61 4.13
C THR A 98 -10.58 -7.52 4.98
N GLY A 99 -10.90 -7.11 6.20
CA GLY A 99 -11.82 -7.81 7.09
C GLY A 99 -12.29 -6.92 8.22
N ASP A 100 -13.02 -7.50 9.17
CA ASP A 100 -13.66 -6.75 10.27
C ASP A 100 -12.68 -6.22 11.33
N LYS A 101 -11.43 -6.72 11.34
CA LYS A 101 -10.34 -6.32 12.26
C LYS A 101 -9.01 -6.17 11.53
N THR A 102 -9.05 -6.20 10.20
CA THR A 102 -7.85 -6.35 9.40
C THR A 102 -7.85 -5.37 8.25
N PHE A 103 -6.76 -4.66 8.14
CA PHE A 103 -6.53 -3.69 7.09
C PHE A 103 -5.04 -3.66 6.73
N THR A 104 -4.75 -3.12 5.57
CA THR A 104 -3.38 -2.92 5.09
C THR A 104 -2.99 -1.46 5.18
N VAL A 105 -1.73 -1.20 5.50
CA VAL A 105 -1.17 0.15 5.62
C VAL A 105 0.13 0.31 4.84
N SER A 106 0.42 1.54 4.43
CA SER A 106 1.67 1.92 3.77
C SER A 106 2.19 3.27 4.33
N PRO A 107 3.49 3.41 4.63
CA PRO A 107 4.07 4.66 5.16
C PRO A 107 4.11 5.80 4.14
N ASP A 108 4.14 5.50 2.85
CA ASP A 108 4.24 6.49 1.76
C ASP A 108 3.13 6.33 0.70
N GLY A 109 2.20 5.40 0.90
CA GLY A 109 1.18 5.06 -0.08
C GLY A 109 1.72 4.30 -1.29
N SER A 110 2.91 3.71 -1.17
CA SER A 110 3.45 2.77 -2.16
C SER A 110 2.65 1.47 -2.21
N ASP A 111 2.93 0.65 -3.24
CA ASP A 111 2.36 -0.68 -3.40
C ASP A 111 2.83 -1.68 -2.31
N GLN A 112 3.88 -1.33 -1.56
CA GLN A 112 4.31 -2.12 -0.40
C GLN A 112 3.39 -1.84 0.78
N THR A 113 2.73 -2.90 1.24
CA THR A 113 1.77 -2.80 2.34
C THR A 113 2.08 -3.79 3.44
N MET A 114 1.67 -3.43 4.65
CA MET A 114 1.78 -4.23 5.85
C MET A 114 0.37 -4.59 6.33
N LEU A 115 0.14 -5.85 6.64
CA LEU A 115 -1.09 -6.29 7.28
C LEU A 115 -1.11 -5.85 8.75
N VAL A 116 -2.23 -5.29 9.17
CA VAL A 116 -2.51 -4.93 10.57
C VAL A 116 -3.73 -5.72 11.03
N TYR A 117 -3.67 -6.24 12.24
CA TYR A 117 -4.81 -6.80 12.97
C TYR A 117 -5.10 -5.92 14.18
N LEU A 118 -6.29 -5.35 14.27
CA LEU A 118 -6.70 -4.51 15.41
C LEU A 118 -7.39 -5.34 16.49
N GLU A 119 -6.82 -5.34 17.70
CA GLU A 119 -7.36 -6.04 18.86
C GLU A 119 -8.42 -5.20 19.59
N GLU A 120 -9.56 -4.94 18.94
CA GLU A 120 -10.74 -4.32 19.55
C GLU A 120 -11.95 -5.26 19.56
N GLU A 121 -12.92 -4.99 20.43
CA GLU A 121 -14.21 -5.70 20.40
C GLU A 121 -15.07 -5.16 19.26
N MET A 122 -15.62 -6.04 18.43
CA MET A 122 -16.45 -5.63 17.28
C MET A 122 -17.72 -4.91 17.75
N THR A 123 -18.08 -3.83 17.06
CA THR A 123 -19.45 -3.28 17.11
C THR A 123 -20.33 -4.14 16.19
N PRO A 124 -21.31 -4.89 16.71
CA PRO A 124 -22.07 -5.81 15.87
C PRO A 124 -22.86 -5.09 14.77
N GLY A 125 -22.67 -5.51 13.51
CA GLY A 125 -23.56 -5.14 12.40
C GLY A 125 -23.18 -3.87 11.60
N VAL A 126 -21.97 -3.34 11.75
CA VAL A 126 -21.48 -2.19 10.96
C VAL A 126 -20.15 -2.53 10.29
N GLN A 127 -20.10 -2.48 8.95
CA GLN A 127 -18.87 -2.66 8.18
C GLN A 127 -17.97 -1.43 8.32
N GLY A 128 -16.65 -1.62 8.47
CA GLY A 128 -15.65 -0.54 8.61
C GLY A 128 -15.49 0.00 10.04
N VAL A 129 -16.39 -0.38 10.95
CA VAL A 129 -16.33 0.04 12.36
C VAL A 129 -15.73 -1.08 13.21
N GLU A 130 -14.44 -0.97 13.45
CA GLU A 130 -13.67 -1.86 14.33
C GLU A 130 -13.84 -1.41 15.79
N GLY A 131 -14.98 -1.76 16.38
CA GLY A 131 -15.32 -1.35 17.74
C GLY A 131 -15.56 0.14 17.84
N ARG A 132 -14.59 0.88 18.40
CA ARG A 132 -14.64 2.34 18.55
C ARG A 132 -14.00 3.11 17.38
N TYR A 133 -13.30 2.43 16.49
CA TYR A 133 -12.56 3.04 15.39
C TYR A 133 -13.30 2.83 14.06
N ASP A 134 -13.44 3.88 13.27
CA ASP A 134 -13.99 3.81 11.91
C ASP A 134 -12.84 3.90 10.91
N VAL A 135 -12.31 2.73 10.54
CA VAL A 135 -11.12 2.61 9.69
C VAL A 135 -11.56 2.56 8.23
N ASN A 136 -11.13 3.55 7.45
CA ASN A 136 -11.48 3.71 6.05
C ASN A 136 -10.22 3.87 5.18
N PRO A 137 -10.24 3.32 3.95
CA PRO A 137 -9.16 3.54 2.98
C PRO A 137 -8.87 5.03 2.77
N GLY A 138 -7.59 5.37 2.74
CA GLY A 138 -7.09 6.73 2.55
C GLY A 138 -6.86 7.52 3.83
N GLN A 139 -7.32 7.04 5.00
CA GLN A 139 -7.04 7.68 6.29
C GLN A 139 -5.56 7.58 6.68
N MET A 140 -5.09 8.56 7.44
CA MET A 140 -3.77 8.53 8.08
C MET A 140 -3.93 8.03 9.52
N VAL A 141 -3.08 7.10 9.92
CA VAL A 141 -3.14 6.47 11.24
C VAL A 141 -1.76 6.41 11.89
N GLU A 142 -1.78 6.43 13.22
CA GLU A 142 -0.69 5.97 14.08
C GLU A 142 -1.12 4.66 14.75
N LEU A 143 -0.21 3.68 14.76
CA LEU A 143 -0.47 2.39 15.39
C LEU A 143 0.56 2.09 16.47
N VAL A 144 0.08 1.42 17.52
CA VAL A 144 0.92 0.82 18.56
C VAL A 144 0.57 -0.66 18.66
N GLY A 145 1.58 -1.52 18.64
CA GLY A 145 1.34 -2.95 18.64
C GLY A 145 2.59 -3.81 18.76
N THR A 146 2.46 -5.07 18.40
CA THR A 146 3.55 -6.05 18.39
C THR A 146 3.60 -6.76 17.04
N VAL A 147 4.81 -6.97 16.51
CA VAL A 147 5.01 -7.74 15.27
C VAL A 147 4.79 -9.23 15.54
N GLN A 148 4.04 -9.91 14.69
CA GLN A 148 3.76 -11.34 14.75
C GLN A 148 3.83 -11.99 13.38
N MET A 149 3.85 -13.33 13.37
CA MET A 149 3.76 -14.13 12.15
C MET A 149 2.35 -14.67 12.01
N LEU A 150 1.75 -14.44 10.85
CA LEU A 150 0.43 -14.92 10.51
C LEU A 150 0.47 -16.44 10.38
N THR A 151 -0.41 -17.17 11.07
CA THR A 151 -0.56 -18.61 10.85
C THR A 151 -1.49 -18.89 9.65
N ALA A 152 -1.42 -20.10 9.08
CA ALA A 152 -2.32 -20.47 7.98
C ALA A 152 -3.80 -20.50 8.40
N ASP A 153 -4.05 -20.87 9.67
CA ASP A 153 -5.41 -20.88 10.24
C ASP A 153 -5.93 -19.45 10.41
N GLU A 154 -5.12 -18.52 10.92
CA GLU A 154 -5.49 -17.10 11.02
C GLU A 154 -5.70 -16.46 9.65
N ALA A 155 -4.79 -16.70 8.68
CA ALA A 155 -4.93 -16.20 7.33
C ALA A 155 -6.28 -16.60 6.69
N SER A 156 -6.69 -17.84 6.94
CA SER A 156 -7.97 -18.37 6.45
C SER A 156 -9.16 -17.80 7.23
N ALA A 157 -9.03 -17.66 8.55
CA ALA A 157 -10.10 -17.17 9.42
C ALA A 157 -10.40 -15.67 9.20
N TRP A 158 -9.39 -14.88 8.84
CA TRP A 158 -9.51 -13.44 8.63
C TRP A 158 -9.81 -13.06 7.17
N ASP A 159 -9.87 -14.04 6.26
CA ASP A 159 -10.09 -13.84 4.82
C ASP A 159 -9.10 -12.85 4.16
N VAL A 160 -7.87 -12.77 4.67
CA VAL A 160 -6.86 -11.80 4.21
C VAL A 160 -6.23 -12.17 2.86
N GLY A 161 -6.76 -13.16 2.15
CA GLY A 161 -6.21 -13.62 0.87
C GLY A 161 -6.19 -12.52 -0.21
N SER A 162 -7.09 -11.54 -0.15
CA SER A 162 -7.08 -10.37 -1.05
C SER A 162 -5.89 -9.45 -0.84
N SER A 163 -5.35 -9.36 0.38
CA SER A 163 -4.17 -8.54 0.72
C SER A 163 -2.85 -9.13 0.20
N GLY A 164 -2.86 -10.38 -0.28
CA GLY A 164 -1.64 -11.12 -0.59
C GLY A 164 -0.91 -11.70 0.63
N ALA A 165 -1.37 -11.43 1.85
CA ALA A 165 -0.86 -12.06 3.06
C ALA A 165 -1.24 -13.56 3.12
N THR A 166 -0.29 -14.39 3.54
CA THR A 166 -0.46 -15.84 3.65
C THR A 166 0.14 -16.35 4.96
N GLY A 167 -0.05 -17.63 5.28
CA GLY A 167 0.62 -18.24 6.43
C GLY A 167 2.14 -18.07 6.34
N GLY A 168 2.74 -17.46 7.36
CA GLY A 168 4.15 -17.06 7.42
C GLY A 168 4.40 -15.59 7.06
N SER A 169 3.40 -14.84 6.62
CA SER A 169 3.52 -13.39 6.41
C SER A 169 3.62 -12.67 7.76
N PRO A 170 4.52 -11.68 7.90
CA PRO A 170 4.55 -10.84 9.09
C PRO A 170 3.35 -9.89 9.10
N TYR A 171 2.83 -9.60 10.29
CA TYR A 171 1.77 -8.60 10.50
C TYR A 171 1.99 -7.88 11.82
N VAL A 172 1.31 -6.74 12.01
CA VAL A 172 1.29 -6.05 13.31
C VAL A 172 -0.04 -6.30 14.00
N ARG A 173 0.02 -6.86 15.21
CA ARG A 173 -1.11 -6.93 16.12
C ARG A 173 -1.19 -5.61 16.89
N ALA A 174 -2.06 -4.72 16.43
CA ALA A 174 -2.28 -3.40 17.01
C ALA A 174 -3.17 -3.49 18.25
N THR A 175 -2.73 -2.84 19.33
CA THR A 175 -3.48 -2.71 20.59
C THR A 175 -4.01 -1.29 20.80
N ALA A 176 -3.48 -0.32 20.06
CA ALA A 176 -4.02 1.03 19.96
C ALA A 176 -3.85 1.57 18.54
N LEU A 177 -4.81 2.40 18.16
CA LEU A 177 -4.87 3.09 16.88
C LEU A 177 -5.27 4.54 17.15
N ASP A 178 -4.57 5.48 16.53
CA ASP A 178 -4.98 6.88 16.46
C ASP A 178 -5.23 7.23 14.99
N ILE A 179 -6.34 7.91 14.71
CA ILE A 179 -6.76 8.26 13.35
C ILE A 179 -6.71 9.78 13.25
N ASP A 180 -5.72 10.28 12.50
CA ASP A 180 -5.47 11.71 12.36
C ASP A 180 -6.70 12.37 11.69
N GLY A 181 -7.43 13.19 12.45
CA GLY A 181 -8.62 13.90 11.99
C GLY A 181 -9.97 13.26 12.35
N ALA A 182 -10.00 12.14 13.08
CA ALA A 182 -11.19 11.71 13.78
C ALA A 182 -11.25 12.45 15.14
N GLU A 183 -11.74 13.69 15.15
CA GLU A 183 -12.44 14.14 16.35
C GLU A 183 -13.56 13.11 16.55
N LEU A 184 -13.37 12.18 17.50
CA LEU A 184 -14.48 11.39 18.00
C LEU A 184 -15.50 12.44 18.44
N ASP A 185 -16.55 12.63 17.64
CA ASP A 185 -17.83 13.12 18.13
C ASP A 185 -18.15 12.13 19.25
N GLN A 186 -17.68 12.44 20.46
CA GLN A 186 -18.15 11.81 21.66
C GLN A 186 -19.64 12.03 21.56
N VAL A 187 -20.37 10.96 21.25
CA VAL A 187 -21.81 10.94 21.35
C VAL A 187 -22.06 11.33 22.79
N GLU A 188 -22.32 12.62 23.00
CA GLU A 188 -22.72 13.18 24.26
C GLU A 188 -23.99 12.40 24.57
N VAL A 189 -23.86 11.41 25.44
CA VAL A 189 -24.99 10.64 25.93
C VAL A 189 -25.75 11.64 26.76
N ASP A 190 -26.66 12.34 26.12
CA ASP A 190 -27.53 13.34 26.72
C ASP A 190 -28.33 12.58 27.79
N ASP A 191 -27.87 12.71 29.04
CA ASP A 191 -28.51 12.17 30.23
C ASP A 191 -29.73 13.05 30.54
N THR A 192 -30.64 13.16 29.56
CA THR A 192 -31.91 13.85 29.70
C THR A 192 -32.98 12.85 30.14
N THR A 193 -33.08 12.73 31.47
CA THR A 193 -34.35 12.71 32.22
C THR A 193 -35.32 11.56 31.92
N ILE A 194 -35.37 10.58 32.82
CA ILE A 194 -36.63 9.88 33.13
C ILE A 194 -37.05 10.33 34.53
N GLU A 195 -38.09 11.18 34.57
CA GLU A 195 -38.89 11.47 35.77
C GLU A 195 -39.71 10.25 36.23
#